data_AF-A0A9P4GCU1-F1
#
_entry.id   AF-A0A9P4GCU1-F1
#
_cell.length_a   1.000
_cell.length_b   1.000
_cell.length_c   1.000
_cell.angle_alpha   90.00
_cell.angle_beta   90.00
_cell.angle_gamma   90.00
#
_symmetry.space_group_name_H-M   'P 1'
#
loop_
_entity.id
_entity.type
_entity.pdbx_description
1 polymer ?
#
loop_
_entity_poly.entity_id
_entity_poly.type
_entity_poly.pdbx_seq_one_letter_code
_entity_poly.pdbx_strand_id
1 'polypeptide(L)'
;MILIDNLASVINPLLKKDYIQANTLASTFLTALTRLTHSHGLHTLLLNPTSAPRSASAPLHPPQNPGQVAPPPPQRAQHPPQPPSVFASNTAVPNLMNVLGRHVDVGLLVTRVPRRKLDARVFYSDGGGSNRGSTVRQGKGPEMIGVMEVMSDRWGGRVGAWGTFVESENGLKDV
;
A
#
# COMPACT_ATOMS: atom_id res chain seq x y z
N MET A 1 7.15 22.52 9.87
CA MET A 1 6.58 21.32 9.22
C MET A 1 7.22 21.18 7.85
N ILE A 2 7.58 19.98 7.43
CA ILE A 2 8.05 19.67 6.07
C ILE A 2 7.01 18.74 5.44
N LEU A 3 6.54 19.09 4.25
CA LEU A 3 5.65 18.25 3.45
C LEU A 3 6.39 17.88 2.17
N ILE A 4 6.55 16.59 1.92
CA ILE A 4 7.10 16.09 0.67
C ILE A 4 6.03 15.26 -0.02
N ASP A 5 5.53 15.78 -1.12
CA ASP A 5 4.60 15.05 -1.95
C ASP A 5 5.36 14.12 -2.91
N ASN A 6 4.92 12.85 -2.93
CA ASN A 6 5.27 11.84 -3.91
C ASN A 6 6.77 11.66 -4.20
N LEU A 7 7.55 11.29 -3.18
CA LEU A 7 8.97 10.94 -3.34
C LEU A 7 9.20 9.79 -4.35
N ALA A 8 8.22 8.90 -4.49
CA ALA A 8 8.27 7.77 -5.41
C ALA A 8 8.46 8.18 -6.88
N SER A 9 7.92 9.34 -7.29
CA SER A 9 8.08 9.86 -8.65
C SER A 9 9.53 10.13 -9.03
N VAL A 10 10.35 10.53 -8.05
CA VAL A 10 11.78 10.86 -8.24
C VAL A 10 12.66 9.62 -8.04
N ILE A 11 12.36 8.81 -7.03
CA ILE A 11 13.22 7.67 -6.65
C ILE A 11 13.01 6.45 -7.57
N ASN A 12 11.78 6.19 -8.04
CA ASN A 12 11.50 5.00 -8.86
C ASN A 12 12.30 4.96 -10.19
N PRO A 13 12.43 6.05 -10.96
CA PRO A 13 13.29 6.07 -12.15
C PRO A 13 14.76 5.75 -11.82
N LEU A 14 15.27 6.25 -10.69
CA LEU A 14 16.65 6.00 -10.26
C LEU A 14 16.83 4.53 -9.87
N LEU A 15 15.89 3.96 -9.11
CA LEU A 15 15.91 2.53 -8.74
C LEU A 15 15.90 1.60 -9.95
N LYS A 16 15.24 1.99 -11.05
CA LYS A 16 15.23 1.23 -12.30
C LYS A 16 16.56 1.30 -13.04
N LYS A 17 17.26 2.44 -12.97
CA LYS A 17 18.53 2.67 -13.68
C LYS A 17 19.70 2.05 -12.93
N ASP A 18 19.84 2.34 -11.65
CA ASP A 18 20.88 1.81 -10.77
C ASP A 18 20.30 1.61 -9.37
N TYR A 19 19.95 0.36 -9.06
CA TYR A 19 19.32 0.01 -7.80
C TYR A 19 20.21 0.34 -6.59
N ILE A 20 21.51 0.07 -6.66
CA ILE A 20 22.41 0.23 -5.51
C ILE A 20 22.64 1.72 -5.25
N GLN A 21 22.98 2.48 -6.28
CA GLN A 21 23.23 3.92 -6.14
C GLN A 21 21.97 4.67 -5.69
N ALA A 22 20.81 4.32 -6.26
CA ALA A 22 19.54 4.94 -5.87
C ALA A 22 19.16 4.65 -4.42
N ASN A 23 19.37 3.42 -3.93
CA ASN A 23 19.14 3.10 -2.52
C ASN A 23 20.08 3.88 -1.60
N THR A 24 21.37 3.99 -1.95
CA THR A 24 22.34 4.76 -1.17
C THR A 24 21.95 6.25 -1.11
N LEU A 25 21.57 6.84 -2.24
CA LEU A 25 21.13 8.23 -2.30
C LEU A 25 19.86 8.45 -1.47
N ALA A 26 18.85 7.61 -1.66
CA ALA A 26 17.58 7.71 -0.94
C ALA A 26 17.78 7.54 0.56
N SER A 27 18.60 6.57 0.99
CA SER A 27 18.92 6.35 2.40
C SER A 27 19.66 7.54 3.02
N THR A 28 20.61 8.12 2.29
CA THR A 28 21.36 9.31 2.73
C THR A 28 20.43 10.51 2.89
N PHE A 29 19.58 10.76 1.88
CA PHE A 29 18.58 11.83 1.92
C PHE A 29 17.61 11.67 3.09
N LEU A 30 17.02 10.47 3.23
CA LEU A 30 16.05 10.20 4.29
C LEU A 30 16.68 10.28 5.68
N THR A 31 17.91 9.80 5.85
CA THR A 31 18.66 9.96 7.12
C THR A 31 18.90 11.43 7.46
N ALA A 32 19.29 12.24 6.48
CA ALA A 32 19.45 13.68 6.67
C ALA A 32 18.12 14.35 7.04
N LEU A 33 17.03 13.96 6.39
CA LEU A 33 15.69 14.46 6.67
C LEU A 33 15.21 14.08 8.07
N THR A 34 15.41 12.84 8.50
CA THR A 34 15.14 12.38 9.87
C THR A 34 15.92 13.22 10.87
N ARG A 35 17.23 13.42 10.64
CA ARG A 35 18.07 14.26 11.52
C ARG A 35 17.55 15.68 11.60
N LEU A 36 17.25 16.32 10.46
CA LEU A 36 16.69 17.66 10.40
C LEU A 36 15.38 17.77 11.16
N THR A 37 14.51 16.76 11.01
CA THR A 37 13.20 16.67 11.67
C THR A 37 13.36 16.67 13.18
N HIS A 38 14.18 15.77 13.73
CA HIS A 38 14.35 15.66 15.18
C HIS A 38 15.17 16.80 15.79
N SER A 39 16.22 17.27 15.11
CA SER A 39 17.09 18.31 15.66
C SER A 39 16.42 19.68 15.76
N HIS A 40 15.39 19.93 14.94
CA HIS A 40 14.65 21.20 14.93
C HIS A 40 13.21 21.05 15.42
N GLY A 41 12.82 19.88 15.97
CA GLY A 41 11.46 19.63 16.46
C GLY A 41 10.38 19.79 15.38
N LEU A 42 10.70 19.45 14.12
CA LEU A 42 9.76 19.57 13.01
C LEU A 42 8.86 18.34 12.92
N HIS A 43 7.72 18.52 12.27
CA HIS A 43 6.88 17.42 11.79
C HIS A 43 7.11 17.26 10.29
N THR A 44 7.47 16.06 9.86
CA THR A 44 7.72 15.74 8.45
C THR A 44 6.69 14.72 7.97
N LEU A 45 5.89 15.11 6.97
CA LEU A 45 4.91 14.24 6.32
C LEU A 45 5.41 13.86 4.92
N LEU A 46 5.51 12.56 4.68
CA LEU A 46 5.90 11.99 3.39
C LEU A 46 4.68 11.33 2.75
N LEU A 47 4.24 11.85 1.61
CA LEU A 47 3.17 11.22 0.84
C LEU A 47 3.78 10.20 -0.11
N ASN A 48 3.33 8.95 0.01
CA ASN A 48 3.84 7.84 -0.77
C ASN A 48 2.69 7.04 -1.39
N PRO A 49 2.58 6.99 -2.72
CA PRO A 49 1.49 6.29 -3.37
C PRO A 49 1.63 4.77 -3.22
N THR A 50 0.51 4.07 -3.34
CA THR A 50 0.47 2.60 -3.41
C THR A 50 0.37 2.12 -4.85
N SER A 51 0.87 0.91 -5.10
CA SER A 51 0.67 0.18 -6.35
C SER A 51 -0.28 -1.01 -6.15
N ALA A 52 -0.93 -1.45 -7.23
CA ALA A 52 -1.71 -2.67 -7.23
C ALA A 52 -0.79 -3.89 -6.97
N PRO A 53 -1.32 -4.99 -6.39
CA PRO A 53 -0.57 -6.24 -6.28
C PRO A 53 -0.01 -6.63 -7.63
N ARG A 54 1.24 -7.11 -7.65
CA ARG A 54 1.73 -7.83 -8.82
C ARG A 54 0.92 -9.12 -8.93
N SER A 55 0.23 -9.29 -10.04
CA SER A 55 -0.41 -10.57 -10.38
C SER A 55 0.65 -11.66 -10.27
N ALA A 56 0.37 -12.71 -9.49
CA ALA A 56 1.18 -13.91 -9.54
C ALA A 56 1.17 -14.40 -11.00
N SER A 57 2.34 -14.48 -11.62
CA SER A 57 2.51 -15.10 -12.92
C SER A 57 1.90 -16.50 -12.86
N ALA A 58 0.95 -16.78 -13.77
CA ALA A 58 0.30 -18.08 -13.86
C ALA A 58 1.35 -19.20 -13.90
N PRO A 59 1.14 -20.34 -13.22
CA PRO A 59 2.05 -21.47 -13.33
C PRO A 59 2.17 -21.86 -14.81
N LEU A 60 3.39 -21.93 -15.34
CA LEU A 60 3.64 -22.52 -16.64
C LEU A 60 3.03 -23.93 -16.67
N HIS A 61 2.33 -24.24 -17.76
CA HIS A 61 1.69 -25.52 -18.06
C HIS A 61 2.49 -26.74 -17.56
N PRO A 62 1.84 -27.78 -17.01
CA PRO A 62 2.51 -29.05 -16.77
C PRO A 62 2.92 -29.69 -18.12
N PRO A 63 4.12 -30.27 -18.23
CA PRO A 63 4.54 -30.98 -19.44
C PRO A 63 3.69 -32.24 -19.61
N GLN A 64 2.94 -32.31 -20.71
CA GLN A 64 2.29 -33.53 -21.19
C GLN A 64 3.36 -34.44 -21.82
N ASN A 65 4.09 -35.23 -21.03
CA ASN A 65 4.91 -36.32 -21.56
C ASN A 65 4.92 -37.52 -20.59
N PRO A 66 4.40 -38.71 -20.99
CA PRO A 66 4.26 -39.88 -20.11
C PRO A 66 5.56 -40.70 -19.98
N GLY A 67 6.70 -40.05 -19.73
CA GLY A 67 8.00 -40.75 -19.66
C GLY A 67 9.12 -40.07 -18.87
N GLN A 68 8.84 -39.02 -18.09
CA GLN A 68 9.89 -38.34 -17.30
C GLN A 68 9.77 -38.63 -15.80
N VAL A 69 10.92 -39.03 -15.24
CA VAL A 69 11.20 -39.22 -13.81
C VAL A 69 10.60 -38.07 -13.01
N ALA A 70 9.90 -38.42 -11.92
CA ALA A 70 9.20 -37.48 -11.05
C ALA A 70 10.09 -36.27 -10.70
N PRO A 71 9.60 -35.02 -10.86
CA PRO A 71 10.31 -33.86 -10.33
C PRO A 71 10.38 -33.95 -8.80
N PRO A 72 11.41 -33.36 -8.16
CA PRO A 72 11.53 -33.34 -6.70
C PRO A 72 10.25 -32.76 -6.07
N PRO A 73 9.92 -33.16 -4.82
CA PRO A 73 8.68 -32.73 -4.16
C PRO A 73 8.53 -31.22 -4.24
N PRO A 74 7.32 -30.69 -4.49
CA PRO A 74 7.10 -29.27 -4.64
C PRO A 74 7.64 -28.58 -3.39
N GLN A 75 8.63 -27.71 -3.59
CA GLN A 75 9.06 -26.77 -2.57
C GLN A 75 7.79 -26.12 -2.02
N ARG A 76 7.62 -26.19 -0.69
CA ARG A 76 6.47 -25.65 0.06
C ARG A 76 5.92 -24.45 -0.69
N ALA A 77 4.67 -24.54 -1.15
CA ALA A 77 3.96 -23.43 -1.77
C ALA A 77 4.29 -22.17 -0.96
N GLN A 78 5.11 -21.29 -1.55
CA GLN A 78 5.49 -20.06 -0.88
C GLN A 78 4.16 -19.36 -0.62
N HIS A 79 3.77 -19.28 0.67
CA HIS A 79 2.57 -18.56 1.04
C HIS A 79 2.68 -17.19 0.37
N PRO A 80 1.63 -16.72 -0.33
CA PRO A 80 1.66 -15.39 -0.88
C PRO A 80 2.03 -14.44 0.27
N PRO A 81 2.96 -13.48 0.04
CA PRO A 81 3.37 -12.56 1.08
C PRO A 81 2.10 -11.96 1.69
N GLN A 82 1.97 -12.02 3.01
CA GLN A 82 0.80 -11.49 3.68
C GLN A 82 0.64 -10.02 3.26
N PRO A 83 -0.58 -9.60 2.89
CA PRO A 83 -0.81 -8.21 2.55
C PRO A 83 -0.42 -7.36 3.76
N PRO A 84 0.14 -6.16 3.53
CA PRO A 84 0.66 -5.37 4.62
C PRO A 84 -0.46 -4.87 5.55
N SER A 85 -1.71 -4.85 5.07
CA SER A 85 -2.90 -4.34 5.77
C SER A 85 -3.64 -5.43 6.55
N VAL A 86 -4.21 -5.08 7.72
CA VAL A 86 -5.14 -5.92 8.49
C VAL A 86 -6.48 -6.14 7.77
N PHE A 87 -6.80 -5.30 6.79
CA PHE A 87 -8.00 -5.45 5.96
C PHE A 87 -7.70 -6.40 4.80
N ALA A 88 -8.28 -7.61 4.83
CA ALA A 88 -8.08 -8.62 3.78
C ALA A 88 -8.47 -8.15 2.37
N SER A 89 -9.41 -7.19 2.27
CA SER A 89 -9.80 -6.57 1.00
C SER A 89 -8.77 -5.59 0.44
N ASN A 90 -7.79 -5.18 1.26
CA ASN A 90 -6.77 -4.22 0.89
C ASN A 90 -5.49 -4.94 0.49
N THR A 91 -5.24 -4.93 -0.81
CA THR A 91 -4.06 -5.56 -1.39
C THR A 91 -3.04 -4.51 -1.85
N ALA A 92 -3.25 -3.23 -1.53
CA ALA A 92 -2.38 -2.15 -1.98
C ALA A 92 -0.97 -2.30 -1.39
N VAL A 93 0.06 -2.11 -2.23
CA VAL A 93 1.47 -2.20 -1.82
C VAL A 93 2.07 -0.80 -1.82
N PRO A 94 2.49 -0.25 -0.66
CA PRO A 94 3.16 1.04 -0.61
C PRO A 94 4.41 1.05 -1.48
N ASN A 95 4.60 2.10 -2.29
CA ASN A 95 5.84 2.27 -3.03
C ASN A 95 7.02 2.49 -2.06
N LEU A 96 8.24 2.24 -2.52
CA LEU A 96 9.44 2.45 -1.70
C LEU A 96 9.43 1.78 -0.31
N MET A 97 8.60 0.75 -0.08
CA MET A 97 8.46 0.11 1.24
C MET A 97 9.80 -0.38 1.79
N ASN A 98 10.66 -0.90 0.92
CA ASN A 98 12.01 -1.37 1.25
C ASN A 98 12.97 -0.25 1.67
N VAL A 99 12.70 0.99 1.24
CA VAL A 99 13.53 2.17 1.52
C VAL A 99 12.98 2.89 2.76
N LEU A 100 11.70 3.25 2.74
CA LEU A 100 11.07 4.08 3.77
C LEU A 100 10.99 3.39 5.14
N GLY A 101 10.86 2.05 5.18
CA GLY A 101 10.59 1.31 6.41
C GLY A 101 11.61 1.53 7.54
N ARG A 102 12.85 1.92 7.22
CA ARG A 102 13.91 2.19 8.20
C ARG A 102 14.00 3.65 8.64
N HIS A 103 13.37 4.57 7.92
CA HIS A 103 13.56 6.02 8.09
C HIS A 103 12.32 6.76 8.57
N VAL A 104 11.14 6.13 8.52
CA VAL A 104 9.90 6.70 9.08
C VAL A 104 9.75 6.30 10.55
N ASP A 105 9.09 7.15 11.33
CA ASP A 105 8.70 6.83 12.70
C ASP A 105 7.35 6.13 12.75
N VAL A 106 6.41 6.57 11.91
CA VAL A 106 5.08 5.98 11.77
C VAL A 106 4.75 5.86 10.28
N GLY A 107 4.33 4.66 9.86
CA GLY A 107 3.79 4.40 8.54
C GLY A 107 2.28 4.30 8.60
N LEU A 108 1.58 5.16 7.85
CA LEU A 108 0.12 5.18 7.77
C LEU A 108 -0.33 4.76 6.38
N LEU A 109 -1.32 3.87 6.31
CA LEU A 109 -2.00 3.50 5.08
C LEU A 109 -3.40 4.10 5.09
N VAL A 110 -3.68 4.92 4.08
CA VAL A 110 -4.98 5.56 3.90
C VAL A 110 -5.71 4.88 2.74
N THR A 111 -6.90 4.37 3.02
CA THR A 111 -7.76 3.71 2.03
C THR A 111 -9.20 4.18 2.14
N ARG A 112 -10.04 3.78 1.18
CA ARG A 112 -11.48 4.00 1.24
C ARG A 112 -12.20 2.67 1.30
N VAL A 113 -13.18 2.58 2.19
CA VAL A 113 -14.03 1.38 2.36
C VAL A 113 -15.50 1.77 2.29
N PRO A 114 -16.39 0.83 1.89
CA PRO A 114 -17.83 1.08 1.94
C PRO A 114 -18.30 1.35 3.37
N ARG A 115 -19.14 2.38 3.56
CA ARG A 115 -19.60 2.83 4.88
C ARG A 115 -20.50 1.81 5.56
N ARG A 116 -21.46 1.25 4.81
CA ARG A 116 -22.50 0.36 5.35
C ARG A 116 -22.43 -1.01 4.69
N LYS A 117 -23.09 -1.99 5.31
CA LYS A 117 -23.26 -3.33 4.75
C LYS A 117 -23.90 -3.30 3.35
N LEU A 118 -24.86 -2.39 3.11
CA LEU A 118 -25.49 -2.24 1.80
C LEU A 118 -24.51 -1.71 0.76
N ASP A 119 -23.73 -0.68 1.11
CA ASP A 119 -22.69 -0.13 0.24
C ASP A 119 -21.65 -1.20 -0.12
N ALA A 120 -21.25 -2.03 0.86
CA ALA A 120 -20.33 -3.13 0.63
C ALA A 120 -20.89 -4.17 -0.34
N ARG A 121 -22.19 -4.52 -0.23
CA ARG A 121 -22.83 -5.43 -1.18
C ARG A 121 -22.75 -4.90 -2.60
N VAL A 122 -23.05 -3.61 -2.80
CA VAL A 122 -22.98 -2.95 -4.11
C VAL A 122 -21.54 -2.87 -4.62
N PHE A 123 -20.59 -2.52 -3.75
CA PHE A 123 -19.19 -2.32 -4.13
C PHE A 123 -18.48 -3.64 -4.49
N TYR A 124 -18.77 -4.72 -3.76
CA TYR A 124 -18.12 -6.01 -3.98
C TYR A 124 -18.89 -6.95 -4.93
N SER A 125 -20.17 -6.71 -5.23
CA SER A 125 -20.94 -7.54 -6.17
C SER A 125 -20.38 -7.51 -7.60
N ASP A 126 -19.74 -6.40 -7.99
CA ASP A 126 -19.18 -6.21 -9.34
C ASP A 126 -17.71 -6.67 -9.46
N GLY A 127 -17.24 -7.56 -8.59
CA GLY A 127 -15.89 -8.12 -8.68
C GLY A 127 -14.78 -7.17 -8.21
N GLY A 128 -15.13 -6.22 -7.34
CA GLY A 128 -14.16 -5.40 -6.61
C GLY A 128 -13.49 -4.33 -7.47
N GLY A 129 -14.08 -3.11 -7.46
CA GLY A 129 -13.33 -1.86 -7.60
C GLY A 129 -12.42 -1.71 -8.85
N SER A 130 -12.73 -2.39 -9.96
CA SER A 130 -12.07 -2.08 -11.22
C SER A 130 -12.51 -0.69 -11.66
N ASN A 131 -11.54 0.22 -11.74
CA ASN A 131 -11.61 1.56 -12.28
C ASN A 131 -11.98 1.54 -13.79
N ARG A 132 -13.18 1.05 -14.13
CA ARG A 132 -13.75 1.06 -15.47
C ARG A 132 -15.11 1.72 -15.37
N GLY A 133 -15.27 2.81 -16.11
CA GLY A 133 -16.54 3.51 -16.26
C GLY A 133 -17.61 2.59 -16.86
N SER A 134 -18.28 1.82 -16.02
CA SER A 134 -19.56 1.22 -16.34
C SER A 134 -20.65 2.21 -15.92
N THR A 135 -21.36 2.66 -16.93
CA THR A 135 -22.69 3.28 -16.91
C THR A 135 -23.49 2.99 -15.63
N VAL A 136 -23.34 3.89 -14.65
CA VAL A 136 -24.18 3.94 -13.46
C VAL A 136 -25.61 4.21 -13.93
N ARG A 137 -26.47 3.19 -13.81
CA ARG A 137 -27.92 3.39 -13.71
C ARG A 137 -28.15 4.44 -12.62
N GLN A 138 -28.89 5.50 -12.95
CA GLN A 138 -29.32 6.68 -12.17
C GLN A 138 -29.60 6.47 -10.65
N GLY A 139 -28.62 6.03 -9.88
CA GLY A 139 -28.68 5.78 -8.46
C GLY A 139 -27.36 6.24 -7.84
N LYS A 140 -27.45 6.83 -6.65
CA LYS A 140 -26.28 7.26 -5.87
C LYS A 140 -25.40 6.02 -5.66
N GLY A 141 -24.14 6.06 -6.09
CA GLY A 141 -23.18 4.97 -5.89
C GLY A 141 -22.97 4.66 -4.39
N PRO A 142 -22.25 3.57 -4.06
CA PRO A 142 -22.01 3.19 -2.67
C PRO A 142 -21.33 4.31 -1.90
N GLU A 143 -21.80 4.58 -0.70
CA GLU A 143 -21.17 5.57 0.18
C GLU A 143 -19.84 5.02 0.72
N MET A 144 -18.77 5.81 0.61
CA MET A 144 -17.41 5.41 0.97
C MET A 144 -16.85 6.33 2.06
N ILE A 145 -16.20 5.74 3.06
CA ILE A 145 -15.47 6.46 4.13
C ILE A 145 -13.96 6.22 4.01
N GLY A 146 -13.17 7.15 4.55
CA GLY A 146 -11.73 6.98 4.71
C GLY A 146 -11.40 6.07 5.89
N VAL A 147 -10.40 5.22 5.73
CA VAL A 147 -9.79 4.41 6.79
C VAL A 147 -8.31 4.73 6.81
N MET A 148 -7.80 5.04 8.00
CA MET A 148 -6.38 5.18 8.26
C MET A 148 -5.92 4.03 9.14
N GLU A 149 -4.91 3.30 8.70
CA GLU A 149 -4.32 2.17 9.39
C GLU A 149 -2.85 2.43 9.71
N VAL A 150 -2.40 2.03 10.90
CA VAL A 150 -1.00 2.09 11.30
C VAL A 150 -0.27 0.82 10.83
N MET A 151 0.58 0.97 9.83
CA MET A 151 1.34 -0.11 9.19
C MET A 151 2.66 -0.39 9.87
N SER A 152 3.29 0.66 10.40
CA SER A 152 4.55 0.56 11.12
C SER A 152 4.62 1.64 12.18
N ASP A 153 5.30 1.31 13.28
CA ASP A 153 5.52 2.22 14.39
C ASP A 153 6.86 1.90 15.03
N ARG A 154 7.83 2.79 14.87
CA ARG A 154 9.19 2.64 15.42
C ARG A 154 9.18 2.48 16.93
N TRP A 155 8.27 3.17 17.61
CA TRP A 155 8.18 3.20 19.07
C TRP A 155 7.19 2.17 19.62
N GLY A 156 6.49 1.46 18.74
CA GLY A 156 5.64 0.32 19.06
C GLY A 156 4.28 0.66 19.66
N GLY A 157 3.44 -0.38 19.76
CA GLY A 157 2.15 -0.34 20.46
C GLY A 157 0.94 0.05 19.62
N ARG A 158 1.13 0.54 18.38
CA ARG A 158 0.02 1.00 17.52
C ARG A 158 -0.16 0.22 16.21
N VAL A 159 0.77 -0.66 15.83
CA VAL A 159 0.67 -1.40 14.56
C VAL A 159 -0.63 -2.21 14.51
N GLY A 160 -1.38 -2.08 13.42
CA GLY A 160 -2.71 -2.68 13.23
C GLY A 160 -3.86 -1.87 13.84
N ALA A 161 -3.58 -0.80 14.60
CA ALA A 161 -4.60 0.17 14.99
C ALA A 161 -5.11 0.92 13.75
N TRP A 162 -6.38 1.28 13.75
CA TRP A 162 -7.01 1.98 12.65
C TRP A 162 -8.15 2.87 13.13
N GLY A 163 -8.51 3.85 12.31
CA GLY A 163 -9.63 4.76 12.54
C GLY A 163 -10.27 5.17 11.22
N THR A 164 -11.49 5.72 11.31
CA THR A 164 -12.27 6.14 10.15
C THR A 164 -12.44 7.64 10.11
N PHE A 165 -12.57 8.21 8.93
CA PHE A 165 -12.85 9.64 8.75
C PHE A 165 -13.72 9.87 7.51
N VAL A 166 -14.37 11.02 7.47
CA VAL A 166 -15.05 11.56 6.29
C VAL A 166 -14.40 12.86 5.86
N GLU A 167 -14.31 13.05 4.55
CA GLU A 167 -13.96 14.34 3.95
C GLU A 167 -15.20 15.24 3.94
N SER A 168 -15.02 16.49 4.34
CA SER A 168 -16.05 17.53 4.29
C SER A 168 -15.45 18.80 3.69
N GLU A 169 -16.30 19.79 3.39
CA GLU A 169 -15.87 21.10 2.87
C GLU A 169 -14.83 21.79 3.77
N ASN A 170 -14.88 21.53 5.09
CA ASN A 170 -13.96 22.11 6.07
C ASN A 170 -12.79 21.18 6.43
N GLY A 171 -12.52 20.16 5.60
CA GLY A 171 -11.48 19.16 5.85
C GLY A 171 -12.01 17.86 6.47
N LEU A 172 -11.13 17.15 7.17
CA LEU A 172 -11.41 15.82 7.72
C LEU A 172 -12.25 15.90 9.01
N LYS A 173 -13.21 14.98 9.15
CA LYS A 173 -14.07 14.85 10.35
C LYS A 173 -14.21 13.39 10.75
N ASP A 174 -14.56 13.17 12.01
CA ASP A 174 -14.99 11.87 12.51
C ASP A 174 -16.33 11.46 11.87
N VAL A 175 -16.56 10.14 11.81
CA VAL A 175 -17.69 9.49 11.12
C VAL A 175 -18.96 9.46 11.97
#